data_AF-A0A6N7LL61-F1
#
_entry.id   AF-A0A6N7LL61-F1
#
_cell.length_a   1.000
_cell.length_b   1.000
_cell.length_c   1.000
_cell.angle_alpha   90.00
_cell.angle_beta   90.00
_cell.angle_gamma   90.00
#
_symmetry.space_group_name_H-M   'P 1'
#
loop_
_entity.id
_entity.type
_entity.pdbx_description
1 polymer ?
#
loop_
_entity_poly.entity_id
_entity_poly.type
_entity_poly.pdbx_seq_one_letter_code
_entity_poly.pdbx_strand_id
1 'polypeptide(L)' 'MFDPRGALGAYVFRQAHEHGLIIRSIYDTISFCPPFIITEDQVLAVIDAFACTLDDAAKWLETGSLA' A
#
# COMPACT_ATOMS: atom_id res chain seq x y z
N MET A 1 14.70 -5.39 20.46
CA MET A 1 13.27 -5.26 20.12
C MET A 1 13.13 -5.65 18.66
N PHE A 2 12.35 -6.69 18.36
CA PHE A 2 12.20 -7.22 17.01
C PHE A 2 11.25 -6.27 16.29
N ASP A 3 11.76 -5.44 15.38
CA ASP A 3 10.89 -4.74 14.43
C ASP A 3 10.07 -5.82 13.71
N PRO A 4 8.73 -5.87 13.84
CA PRO A 4 7.95 -6.94 13.26
C PRO A 4 7.97 -6.75 11.75
N ARG A 5 8.96 -7.37 11.09
CA ARG A 5 9.15 -7.38 9.63
C ARG A 5 7.78 -7.54 8.96
N GLY A 6 7.40 -6.62 8.08
CA GLY A 6 6.08 -6.61 7.46
C GLY A 6 5.00 -5.79 8.17
N ALA A 7 5.28 -5.08 9.27
CA ALA A 7 4.30 -4.22 9.93
C ALA A 7 3.86 -3.05 9.03
N LEU A 8 4.81 -2.42 8.33
CA LEU A 8 4.51 -1.38 7.35
C LEU A 8 3.73 -1.97 6.18
N GLY A 9 4.16 -3.10 5.63
CA GLY A 9 3.43 -3.79 4.57
C GLY A 9 1.99 -4.15 4.93
N ALA A 10 1.75 -4.61 6.17
CA ALA A 10 0.41 -4.91 6.68
C ALA A 10 -0.45 -3.64 6.88
N TYR A 11 0.16 -2.52 7.27
CA TYR A 11 -0.53 -1.22 7.30
C TYR A 11 -0.93 -0.78 5.90
N VAL A 12 0.03 -0.78 4.96
CA VAL A 12 -0.20 -0.38 3.57
C VAL A 12 -1.27 -1.25 2.90
N PHE A 13 -1.26 -2.58 3.14
CA PHE A 13 -2.30 -3.48 2.66
C PHE A 13 -3.71 -3.07 3.11
N ARG A 14 -3.87 -2.71 4.39
CA ARG A 14 -5.17 -2.27 4.93
C ARG A 14 -5.57 -0.92 4.38
N GLN A 15 -4.67 0.05 4.33
CA GLN A 15 -4.98 1.39 3.82
C GLN A 15 -5.30 1.38 2.32
N ALA A 16 -4.61 0.55 1.52
CA ALA A 16 -4.90 0.44 0.10
C ALA A 16 -6.34 0.01 -0.18
N HIS A 17 -6.91 -0.86 0.67
CA HIS A 17 -8.31 -1.28 0.54
C HIS A 17 -9.29 -0.12 0.76
N GLU A 18 -8.98 0.83 1.66
CA GLU A 18 -9.79 2.04 1.87
C GLU A 18 -9.77 2.95 0.63
N HIS A 19 -8.66 2.97 -0.10
CA HIS A 19 -8.51 3.68 -1.38
C HIS A 19 -9.03 2.88 -2.60
N GLY A 20 -9.73 1.75 -2.38
CA GLY A 20 -10.31 0.92 -3.44
C GLY A 20 -9.28 0.10 -4.23
N LEU A 21 -8.05 -0.03 -3.72
CA LEU A 21 -6.96 -0.73 -4.37
C LEU A 21 -6.66 -2.07 -3.67
N ILE A 22 -6.82 -3.17 -4.41
CA ILE A 22 -6.47 -4.50 -3.92
C ILE A 22 -5.03 -4.83 -4.28
N ILE A 23 -4.19 -5.03 -3.28
CA ILE A 23 -2.77 -5.37 -3.42
C ILE A 23 -2.41 -6.54 -2.51
N ARG A 24 -1.23 -7.13 -2.71
CA ARG A 24 -0.67 -8.13 -1.79
C ARG A 24 0.64 -7.62 -1.21
N SER A 25 0.71 -7.59 0.11
CA SER A 25 1.97 -7.39 0.86
C SER A 25 2.67 -8.72 1.10
N ILE A 26 3.97 -8.78 0.80
CA ILE A 26 4.88 -9.89 1.10
C ILE A 26 5.96 -9.31 2.01
N TYR A 27 5.75 -9.41 3.32
CA TYR A 27 6.41 -8.52 4.28
C TYR A 27 6.18 -7.06 3.87
N ASP A 28 7.25 -6.25 3.74
CA ASP A 28 7.17 -4.85 3.33
C ASP A 28 7.23 -4.66 1.80
N THR A 29 7.29 -5.75 1.03
CA THR A 29 7.21 -5.70 -0.44
C THR A 29 5.75 -5.70 -0.89
N ILE A 30 5.33 -4.68 -1.64
CA ILE A 30 3.98 -4.61 -2.22
C ILE A 30 3.99 -5.11 -3.66
N SER A 31 3.03 -5.98 -3.97
CA SER A 31 2.89 -6.60 -5.30
C SER A 31 1.57 -6.21 -5.96
N PHE A 32 1.68 -5.85 -7.24
CA PHE A 32 0.58 -5.46 -8.12
C PHE A 32 0.39 -6.55 -9.18
N CYS A 33 -0.86 -6.98 -9.36
CA CYS A 33 -1.23 -7.96 -10.39
C CYS A 33 -2.57 -7.53 -11.02
N PRO A 34 -2.59 -6.43 -11.79
CA PRO A 34 -3.80 -6.03 -12.51
C PRO A 34 -4.14 -7.05 -13.60
N PRO A 35 -5.40 -7.13 -14.03
CA PRO A 35 -5.79 -7.98 -15.15
C PRO A 35 -5.15 -7.49 -16.46
N PHE A 36 -4.85 -8.39 -17.39
CA PHE A 36 -4.19 -8.04 -18.67
C PHE A 36 -5.02 -7.13 -19.59
N ILE A 37 -6.31 -6.98 -19.32
CA ILE A 37 -7.21 -6.09 -20.08
C ILE A 37 -7.17 -4.63 -19.59
N ILE A 38 -6.34 -4.31 -18.60
CA ILE A 38 -6.23 -2.96 -18.03
C ILE A 38 -5.81 -1.94 -19.09
N THR A 39 -6.44 -0.77 -19.07
CA THR A 39 -6.12 0.38 -19.92
C THR A 39 -5.10 1.30 -19.25
N GLU A 40 -4.49 2.21 -20.01
CA GLU A 40 -3.51 3.18 -19.48
C GLU A 40 -4.13 4.07 -18.39
N ASP A 41 -5.34 4.60 -18.59
CA ASP A 41 -6.06 5.39 -17.59
C ASP A 41 -6.31 4.60 -16.29
N GLN A 42 -6.60 3.31 -16.40
CA GLN A 42 -6.78 2.46 -15.22
C GLN A 42 -5.46 2.17 -14.50
N VAL A 43 -4.34 2.07 -15.22
CA VAL A 43 -3.01 1.98 -14.60
C VAL A 43 -2.72 3.25 -13.81
N LEU A 44 -2.99 4.42 -14.38
CA LEU A 44 -2.84 5.70 -13.66
C LEU A 44 -3.70 5.74 -12.40
N ALA A 45 -4.97 5.32 -12.48
CA ALA A 45 -5.84 5.24 -11.31
C ALA A 45 -5.31 4.31 -10.20
N VAL A 46 -4.69 3.17 -10.56
CA VAL A 46 -4.04 2.26 -9.60
C VAL A 46 -2.85 2.95 -8.92
N ILE A 47 -2.04 3.69 -9.69
CA ILE A 47 -0.87 4.42 -9.16
C ILE A 47 -1.31 5.57 -8.27
N ASP A 48 -2.33 6.34 -8.67
CA ASP A 48 -2.88 7.45 -7.89
C ASP A 48 -3.44 6.96 -6.54
N ALA A 49 -4.21 5.86 -6.54
CA ALA A 49 -4.72 5.26 -5.31
C ALA A 49 -3.57 4.78 -4.40
N PHE A 50 -2.51 4.22 -5.00
CA PHE A 50 -1.34 3.80 -4.24
C PHE A 50 -0.53 4.97 -3.68
N ALA A 51 -0.43 6.09 -4.41
CA ALA A 51 0.21 7.31 -3.93
C ALA A 51 -0.49 7.86 -2.68
N CYS A 52 -1.84 7.94 -2.70
CA CYS A 52 -2.63 8.30 -1.52
C CYS A 52 -2.38 7.34 -0.34
N THR A 53 -2.28 6.04 -0.62
CA THR A 53 -1.98 5.03 0.39
C THR A 53 -0.60 5.23 1.01
N LEU A 54 0.41 5.58 0.20
CA LEU A 54 1.76 5.86 0.66
C LEU A 54 1.84 7.13 1.51
N ASP A 55 1.10 8.18 1.15
CA ASP A 55 1.01 9.41 1.96
C ASP A 55 0.42 9.13 3.34
N ASP A 56 -0.60 8.28 3.41
CA ASP A 56 -1.18 7.86 4.70
C ASP A 56 -0.20 7.01 5.51
N ALA A 57 0.59 6.16 4.85
CA ALA A 57 1.65 5.39 5.49
C ALA A 57 2.77 6.29 6.01
N ALA A 58 3.17 7.32 5.26
CA ALA A 58 4.16 8.29 5.70
C ALA A 58 3.69 9.05 6.95
N LYS A 59 2.46 9.57 6.94
CA LYS A 59 1.86 10.24 8.12
C LYS A 59 1.77 9.31 9.33
N TRP A 60 1.43 8.05 9.10
CA TRP A 60 1.35 7.02 10.14
C TRP A 60 2.71 6.75 10.79
N LEU A 61 3.78 6.71 9.99
CA LEU A 61 5.15 6.59 10.46
C LEU A 61 5.59 7.82 11.26
N GLU A 62 5.28 9.02 10.78
CA GLU A 62 5.58 10.29 11.46
C GLU A 62 4.87 10.41 12.82
N THR A 63 3.69 9.81 12.95
CA THR A 63 2.91 9.79 14.21
C THR A 63 3.46 8.77 15.23
N GLY A 64 4.55 8.06 14.91
CA GLY A 64 5.28 7.21 15.84
C GLY A 64 4.67 5.81 16.02
N SER A 65 3.91 5.33 15.04
CA SER A 65 3.15 4.09 15.18
C SER A 65 3.95 2.80 14.91
N LEU A 66 5.27 2.90 14.73
CA LEU A 66 6.23 1.80 14.86
C LEU A 66 6.87 1.87 16.26
N ALA A 67 6.06 1.60 17.29
CA ALA A 67 6.52 1.42 18.67
C ALA A 67 6.24 -0.02 19.11
#